data_AF-A0A484ZCL7-F1
#
_entry.id   AF-A0A484ZCL7-F1
#
_cell.length_a   1.000
_cell.length_b   1.000
_cell.length_c   1.000
_cell.angle_alpha   90.00
_cell.angle_beta   90.00
_cell.angle_gamma   90.00
#
_symmetry.space_group_name_H-M   'P 1'
#
loop_
_entity.id
_entity.type
_entity.pdbx_description
1 polymer ?
#
loop_
_entity_poly.entity_id
_entity_poly.type
_entity_poly.pdbx_seq_one_letter_code
_entity_poly.pdbx_strand_id
1 'polypeptide(L)'
;MLNDLAKQEGNVILFIDELHTMVGAGKADGAMDAGNMLKPALARGELHCVGATTLDEYRQYIEKDAALERRFQKVFVAEPSVEDTIAILRGLKERYELHHHVQITDPAIVAAATLSHRYIADRQLPDKAIDLIDEAASSIRMQIDSKPEELDRLDRRIIQLKLEQQALKKRGLMRPARNAWICSTRSWTRKSASIQS
;
A
#
# COMPACT_ATOMS: atom_id res chain seq x y z
N MET A 1 -27.31 -6.09 24.51
CA MET A 1 -26.95 -5.27 23.34
C MET A 1 -28.14 -4.53 22.75
N LEU A 2 -29.08 -5.14 22.02
CA LEU A 2 -30.24 -4.40 21.45
C LEU A 2 -31.13 -3.73 22.51
N ASN A 3 -31.41 -4.43 23.62
CA ASN A 3 -32.16 -3.85 24.76
C ASN A 3 -31.42 -2.74 25.50
N ASP A 4 -30.10 -2.63 25.34
CA ASP A 4 -29.30 -1.57 25.99
C ASP A 4 -29.25 -0.32 25.11
N LEU A 5 -29.31 -0.47 23.78
CA LEU A 5 -29.46 0.63 22.83
C LEU A 5 -30.84 1.30 22.96
N ALA A 6 -31.90 0.52 23.17
CA ALA A 6 -33.25 1.05 23.38
C ALA A 6 -33.36 1.92 24.66
N LYS A 7 -32.53 1.66 25.68
CA LYS A 7 -32.48 2.48 26.91
C LYS A 7 -31.80 3.83 26.72
N GLN A 8 -31.09 4.05 25.61
CA GLN A 8 -30.39 5.30 25.33
C GLN A 8 -31.21 6.28 24.46
N GLU A 9 -32.52 6.02 24.27
CA GLU A 9 -33.50 6.93 23.65
C GLU A 9 -32.98 7.71 22.42
N GLY A 10 -32.36 7.00 21.48
CA GLY A 10 -31.94 7.58 20.19
C GLY A 10 -30.65 8.41 20.22
N ASN A 11 -29.89 8.44 21.32
CA ASN A 11 -28.62 9.17 21.40
C ASN A 11 -27.43 8.47 20.69
N VAL A 12 -27.66 7.28 20.14
CA VAL A 12 -26.65 6.49 19.41
C VAL A 12 -27.11 6.28 17.97
N ILE A 13 -26.23 6.58 17.02
CA ILE A 13 -26.42 6.27 15.61
C ILE A 13 -25.61 5.00 15.30
N LEU A 14 -26.31 3.95 14.90
CA LEU A 14 -25.69 2.67 14.52
C LEU A 14 -25.33 2.68 13.03
N PHE A 15 -24.06 2.52 12.69
CA PHE A 15 -23.65 2.24 11.32
C PHE A 15 -23.69 0.73 11.05
N ILE A 16 -24.35 0.32 9.97
CA ILE A 16 -24.43 -1.07 9.53
C ILE A 16 -23.90 -1.13 8.10
N ASP A 17 -22.70 -1.69 7.94
CA ASP A 17 -22.21 -2.02 6.61
C ASP A 17 -22.92 -3.27 6.07
N GLU A 18 -23.05 -3.37 4.75
CA GLU A 18 -23.75 -4.46 4.07
C GLU A 18 -25.15 -4.74 4.67
N LEU A 19 -25.98 -3.69 4.85
CA LEU A 19 -27.30 -3.76 5.50
C LEU A 19 -28.19 -4.89 4.96
N HIS A 20 -28.06 -5.23 3.68
CA HIS A 20 -28.80 -6.30 3.04
C HIS A 20 -28.53 -7.69 3.65
N THR A 21 -27.37 -7.94 4.26
CA THR A 21 -27.05 -9.21 4.93
C THR A 21 -27.95 -9.44 6.13
N MET A 22 -28.19 -8.37 6.91
CA MET A 22 -29.02 -8.39 8.12
C MET A 22 -30.51 -8.54 7.81
N VAL A 23 -30.96 -8.06 6.65
CA VAL A 23 -32.37 -8.08 6.22
C VAL A 23 -32.69 -9.27 5.30
N GLY A 24 -31.73 -9.70 4.48
CA GLY A 24 -31.87 -10.75 3.48
C GLY A 24 -31.64 -12.17 4.00
N ALA A 25 -31.03 -12.32 5.19
CA ALA A 25 -30.76 -13.62 5.82
C ALA A 25 -32.02 -14.46 6.10
N GLY A 26 -33.21 -13.85 6.14
CA GLY A 26 -34.48 -14.56 6.38
C GLY A 26 -34.90 -15.60 5.32
N LYS A 27 -34.11 -15.80 4.26
CA LYS A 27 -34.34 -16.85 3.24
C LYS A 27 -33.33 -18.01 3.28
N ALA A 28 -32.27 -17.92 4.07
CA ALA A 28 -31.27 -18.98 4.19
C ALA A 28 -31.44 -19.71 5.54
N ASP A 29 -31.52 -21.03 5.46
CA ASP A 29 -32.08 -21.97 6.44
C ASP A 29 -31.26 -22.16 7.75
N GLY A 30 -30.85 -21.07 8.41
CA GLY A 30 -30.12 -21.19 9.69
C GLY A 30 -29.41 -19.96 10.25
N ALA A 31 -29.41 -18.81 9.58
CA ALA A 31 -28.91 -17.57 10.17
C ALA A 31 -30.01 -16.92 11.03
N MET A 32 -29.72 -16.58 12.29
CA MET A 32 -30.67 -15.86 13.15
C MET A 32 -31.22 -14.63 12.39
N ASP A 33 -32.54 -14.55 12.25
CA ASP A 33 -33.25 -13.56 11.45
C ASP A 33 -33.21 -12.18 12.14
N ALA A 34 -32.05 -11.53 12.10
CA ALA A 34 -31.81 -10.23 12.69
C ALA A 34 -32.77 -9.16 12.13
N GLY A 35 -33.28 -9.35 10.91
CA GLY A 35 -34.32 -8.53 10.30
C GLY A 35 -35.59 -8.46 11.14
N ASN A 36 -36.05 -9.57 11.74
CA ASN A 36 -37.23 -9.58 12.60
C ASN A 36 -37.00 -8.92 13.96
N MET A 37 -35.74 -8.82 14.40
CA MET A 37 -35.38 -8.09 15.63
C MET A 37 -35.24 -6.58 15.39
N LEU A 38 -34.78 -6.17 14.19
CA LEU A 38 -34.59 -4.77 13.82
C LEU A 38 -35.88 -4.07 13.40
N LYS A 39 -36.79 -4.77 12.69
CA LYS A 39 -38.06 -4.20 12.21
C LYS A 39 -38.89 -3.52 13.32
N PRO A 40 -39.10 -4.13 14.51
CA PRO A 40 -39.86 -3.48 15.58
C PRO A 40 -39.18 -2.21 16.12
N ALA A 41 -37.85 -2.22 16.29
CA ALA A 41 -37.09 -1.08 16.79
C ALA A 41 -37.08 0.09 15.78
N LEU A 42 -36.94 -0.21 14.49
CA LEU A 42 -37.03 0.76 13.40
C LEU A 42 -38.44 1.33 13.23
N ALA A 43 -39.47 0.50 13.40
CA ALA A 43 -40.87 0.93 13.29
C ALA A 43 -41.29 1.86 14.43
N ARG A 44 -40.77 1.62 15.66
CA ARG A 44 -41.01 2.46 16.83
C ARG A 44 -40.13 3.72 16.87
N GLY A 45 -39.11 3.82 16.02
CA GLY A 45 -38.17 4.94 16.02
C GLY A 45 -37.20 4.95 17.20
N GLU A 46 -37.04 3.82 17.89
CA GLU A 46 -36.13 3.67 19.03
C GLU A 46 -34.67 3.47 18.58
N LEU A 47 -34.46 3.13 17.31
CA LEU A 47 -33.15 2.87 16.72
C LEU A 47 -32.87 3.85 15.57
N HIS A 48 -31.82 4.66 15.73
CA HIS A 48 -31.24 5.44 14.65
C HIS A 48 -30.09 4.65 14.02
N CYS A 49 -30.16 4.41 12.71
CA CYS A 49 -29.08 3.75 12.01
C CYS A 49 -28.82 4.34 10.61
N VAL A 50 -27.59 4.15 10.14
CA VAL A 50 -27.15 4.41 8.77
C VAL A 50 -26.72 3.09 8.19
N GLY A 51 -27.41 2.62 7.16
CA GLY A 51 -27.06 1.40 6.44
C GLY A 51 -26.30 1.71 5.16
N ALA A 52 -25.24 0.97 4.88
CA ALA A 52 -24.57 0.95 3.58
C ALA A 52 -24.91 -0.35 2.85
N THR A 53 -25.21 -0.28 1.56
CA THR A 53 -25.49 -1.44 0.70
C THR A 53 -25.40 -1.03 -0.76
N THR A 54 -25.22 -1.98 -1.68
CA THR A 54 -25.29 -1.69 -3.11
C THR A 54 -26.75 -1.44 -3.55
N LEU A 55 -26.92 -0.75 -4.69
CA LEU A 55 -28.25 -0.45 -5.24
C LEU A 55 -29.04 -1.72 -5.59
N ASP A 56 -28.35 -2.75 -6.10
CA ASP A 56 -28.99 -3.99 -6.52
C ASP A 56 -29.52 -4.79 -5.32
N GLU A 57 -28.74 -4.85 -4.24
CA GLU A 57 -29.17 -5.46 -2.98
C GLU A 57 -30.30 -4.66 -2.32
N TYR A 58 -30.24 -3.33 -2.37
CA TYR A 58 -31.33 -2.48 -1.90
C TYR A 58 -32.64 -2.81 -2.62
N ARG A 59 -32.62 -2.89 -3.95
CA ARG A 59 -33.77 -3.28 -4.78
C ARG A 59 -34.27 -4.68 -4.47
N GLN A 60 -33.36 -5.60 -4.18
CA GLN A 60 -33.69 -7.01 -3.97
C GLN A 60 -34.31 -7.28 -2.59
N TYR A 61 -33.80 -6.63 -1.53
CA TYR A 61 -34.09 -6.99 -0.15
C TYR A 61 -34.85 -5.91 0.64
N ILE A 62 -34.64 -4.62 0.33
CA ILE A 62 -35.19 -3.51 1.11
C ILE A 62 -36.42 -2.91 0.42
N GLU A 63 -36.33 -2.64 -0.88
CA GLU A 63 -37.42 -2.04 -1.67
C GLU A 63 -38.65 -2.95 -1.80
N LYS A 64 -38.47 -4.27 -1.67
CA LYS A 64 -39.58 -5.23 -1.68
C LYS A 64 -40.37 -5.25 -0.36
N ASP A 65 -39.81 -4.73 0.73
CA ASP A 65 -40.45 -4.68 2.04
C ASP A 65 -40.99 -3.27 2.33
N ALA A 66 -42.31 -3.12 2.21
CA ALA A 66 -42.99 -1.83 2.39
C ALA A 66 -42.87 -1.24 3.82
N ALA A 67 -42.46 -2.03 4.82
CA ALA A 67 -42.17 -1.50 6.16
C ALA A 67 -40.80 -0.84 6.22
N LEU A 68 -39.79 -1.43 5.56
CA LEU A 68 -38.42 -0.90 5.54
C LEU A 68 -38.28 0.27 4.57
N GLU A 69 -38.91 0.21 3.40
CA GLU A 69 -38.89 1.29 2.41
C GLU A 69 -39.39 2.62 2.99
N ARG A 70 -40.40 2.58 3.87
CA ARG A 70 -40.94 3.77 4.53
C ARG A 70 -40.09 4.31 5.67
N ARG A 71 -39.10 3.56 6.15
CA ARG A 71 -38.24 3.93 7.29
C ARG A 71 -36.84 4.33 6.88
N PHE A 72 -36.37 3.87 5.72
CA PHE A 72 -35.09 4.27 5.16
C PHE A 72 -35.26 5.36 4.10
N GLN A 73 -34.58 6.48 4.31
CA GLN A 73 -34.38 7.46 3.24
C GLN A 73 -33.24 7.01 2.34
N LYS A 74 -33.50 6.86 1.04
CA LYS A 74 -32.44 6.56 0.06
C LYS A 74 -31.50 7.76 -0.06
N VAL A 75 -30.22 7.55 0.20
CA VAL A 75 -29.13 8.51 -0.05
C VAL A 75 -28.20 7.87 -1.08
N PHE A 76 -28.14 8.43 -2.27
CA PHE A 76 -27.30 7.89 -3.34
C PHE A 76 -25.89 8.43 -3.23
N VAL A 77 -24.92 7.53 -3.10
CA VAL A 77 -23.49 7.85 -3.11
C VAL A 77 -22.92 7.34 -4.43
N ALA A 78 -22.57 8.27 -5.32
CA ALA A 78 -22.00 7.95 -6.62
C ALA A 78 -20.49 7.76 -6.52
N GLU A 79 -19.92 7.02 -7.49
CA GLU A 79 -18.47 7.01 -7.71
C GLU A 79 -17.99 8.44 -8.03
N PRO A 80 -16.91 8.94 -7.38
CA PRO A 80 -16.35 10.25 -7.67
C PRO A 80 -15.71 10.30 -9.05
N SER A 81 -15.64 11.50 -9.64
CA SER A 81 -14.88 11.71 -10.87
C SER A 81 -13.37 11.56 -10.64
N VAL A 82 -12.59 11.50 -11.72
CA VAL A 82 -11.12 11.49 -11.62
C VAL A 82 -10.61 12.76 -10.92
N GLU A 83 -11.19 13.92 -11.22
CA GLU A 83 -10.83 15.20 -10.58
C GLU A 83 -11.15 15.20 -9.08
N ASP A 84 -12.33 14.71 -8.70
CA ASP A 84 -12.73 14.59 -7.29
C ASP A 84 -11.84 13.59 -6.55
N THR A 85 -11.47 12.48 -7.20
CA THR A 85 -10.54 11.50 -6.64
C THR A 85 -9.17 12.11 -6.38
N ILE A 86 -8.66 12.94 -7.29
CA ILE A 86 -7.40 13.67 -7.08
C ILE A 86 -7.51 14.58 -5.85
N ALA A 87 -8.63 15.28 -5.68
CA ALA A 87 -8.86 16.12 -4.50
C ALA A 87 -8.92 15.31 -3.20
N ILE A 88 -9.61 14.16 -3.21
CA ILE A 88 -9.68 13.22 -2.07
C ILE A 88 -8.27 12.73 -1.72
N LEU A 89 -7.51 12.26 -2.70
CA LEU A 89 -6.13 11.76 -2.49
C LEU A 89 -5.20 12.86 -1.97
N ARG A 90 -5.34 14.10 -2.45
CA ARG A 90 -4.60 15.25 -1.90
C ARG A 90 -4.94 15.51 -0.43
N GLY A 91 -6.20 15.35 -0.04
CA GLY A 91 -6.63 15.45 1.36
C GLY A 91 -6.11 14.31 2.24
N LEU A 92 -5.93 13.12 1.68
CA LEU A 92 -5.39 11.95 2.38
C LEU A 92 -3.86 11.90 2.40
N LYS A 93 -3.20 12.64 1.49
CA LYS A 93 -1.75 12.62 1.26
C LYS A 93 -0.94 12.63 2.56
N GLU A 94 -1.16 13.63 3.43
CA GLU A 94 -0.38 13.81 4.66
C GLU A 94 -0.48 12.59 5.59
N ARG A 95 -1.65 11.94 5.66
CA ARG A 95 -1.86 10.75 6.49
C ARG A 95 -1.06 9.56 5.97
N TYR A 96 -1.02 9.37 4.66
CA TYR A 96 -0.24 8.28 4.03
C TYR A 96 1.26 8.54 4.09
N GLU A 97 1.69 9.78 3.86
CA GLU A 97 3.10 10.16 4.00
C GLU A 97 3.60 9.86 5.42
N LEU A 98 2.84 10.22 6.45
CA LEU A 98 3.18 9.89 7.84
C LEU A 98 3.16 8.39 8.11
N HIS A 99 2.16 7.67 7.59
CA HIS A 99 2.02 6.24 7.82
C HIS A 99 3.21 5.46 7.23
N HIS A 100 3.52 5.66 5.95
CA HIS A 100 4.62 4.95 5.28
C HIS A 100 5.97 5.63 5.47
N HIS A 101 6.04 6.84 6.04
CA HIS A 101 7.22 7.73 6.09
C HIS A 101 7.95 7.83 4.75
N VAL A 102 7.17 8.13 3.71
CA VAL A 102 7.65 8.46 2.37
C VAL A 102 7.05 9.80 1.95
N GLN A 103 7.58 10.38 0.87
CA GLN A 103 7.03 11.60 0.28
C GLN A 103 6.24 11.22 -0.98
N ILE A 104 4.99 11.66 -1.08
CA ILE A 104 4.09 11.39 -2.19
C ILE A 104 4.01 12.64 -3.06
N THR A 105 4.44 12.52 -4.31
CA THR A 105 4.45 13.64 -5.26
C THR A 105 3.06 13.88 -5.86
N ASP A 106 2.72 15.13 -6.19
CA ASP A 106 1.43 15.44 -6.83
C ASP A 106 1.25 14.73 -8.19
N PRO A 107 2.28 14.61 -9.05
CA PRO A 107 2.17 13.81 -10.27
C PRO A 107 1.85 12.33 -10.00
N ALA A 108 2.34 11.75 -8.89
CA ALA A 108 2.00 10.38 -8.53
C ALA A 108 0.52 10.23 -8.16
N ILE A 109 -0.07 11.22 -7.48
CA ILE A 109 -1.51 11.25 -7.16
C ILE A 109 -2.35 11.31 -8.44
N VAL A 110 -2.00 12.23 -9.35
CA VAL A 110 -2.70 12.38 -10.64
C VAL A 110 -2.58 11.10 -11.47
N ALA A 111 -1.39 10.49 -11.50
CA ALA A 111 -1.16 9.23 -12.20
C ALA A 111 -1.97 8.08 -11.58
N ALA A 112 -2.00 7.96 -10.26
CA ALA A 112 -2.77 6.91 -9.57
C ALA A 112 -4.27 7.01 -9.91
N ALA A 113 -4.87 8.19 -9.85
CA ALA A 113 -6.27 8.40 -10.20
C ALA A 113 -6.54 8.11 -11.70
N THR A 114 -5.69 8.61 -12.59
CA THR A 114 -5.89 8.47 -14.05
C THR A 114 -5.68 7.03 -14.53
N LEU A 115 -4.62 6.37 -14.05
CA LEU A 115 -4.26 5.02 -14.48
C LEU A 115 -5.19 3.97 -13.86
N SER A 116 -5.57 4.11 -12.58
CA SER A 116 -6.55 3.21 -11.97
C SER A 116 -7.91 3.32 -12.66
N HIS A 117 -8.36 4.53 -13.00
CA HIS A 117 -9.60 4.71 -13.75
C HIS A 117 -9.55 4.04 -15.13
N ARG A 118 -8.41 4.13 -15.83
CA ARG A 118 -8.25 3.61 -17.19
C ARG A 118 -8.06 2.10 -17.27
N TYR A 119 -7.31 1.50 -16.35
CA TYR A 119 -6.84 0.12 -16.46
C TYR A 119 -7.48 -0.85 -15.47
N ILE A 120 -8.07 -0.36 -14.37
CA ILE A 120 -8.74 -1.19 -13.37
C ILE A 120 -10.24 -0.96 -13.50
N ALA A 121 -10.92 -1.85 -14.24
CA ALA A 121 -12.33 -1.71 -14.60
C ALA A 121 -13.29 -2.44 -13.64
N ASP A 122 -12.78 -3.38 -12.85
CA ASP A 122 -13.52 -4.23 -11.90
C ASP A 122 -13.73 -3.58 -10.53
N ARG A 123 -13.10 -2.42 -10.28
CA ARG A 123 -13.16 -1.68 -9.02
C ARG A 123 -13.52 -0.21 -9.24
N GLN A 124 -14.05 0.43 -8.21
CA GLN A 124 -14.52 1.82 -8.25
C GLN A 124 -13.52 2.78 -7.60
N LEU A 125 -13.50 4.02 -8.08
CA LEU A 125 -12.87 5.14 -7.38
C LEU A 125 -13.65 5.47 -6.09
N PRO A 126 -12.99 6.03 -5.05
CA PRO A 126 -11.57 6.35 -4.96
C PRO A 126 -10.70 5.17 -4.48
N ASP A 127 -11.34 4.07 -4.05
CA ASP A 127 -10.72 2.91 -3.40
C ASP A 127 -9.53 2.34 -4.18
N LYS A 128 -9.72 2.00 -5.46
CA LYS A 128 -8.64 1.49 -6.31
C LYS A 128 -7.44 2.43 -6.47
N ALA A 129 -7.66 3.75 -6.39
CA ALA A 129 -6.57 4.72 -6.52
C ALA A 129 -5.81 4.87 -5.19
N ILE A 130 -6.52 4.77 -4.07
CA ILE A 130 -5.92 4.72 -2.73
C ILE A 130 -5.01 3.50 -2.61
N ASP A 131 -5.49 2.33 -3.03
CA ASP A 131 -4.70 1.09 -3.00
C ASP A 131 -3.40 1.20 -3.80
N LEU A 132 -3.42 1.81 -4.99
CA LEU A 132 -2.20 2.01 -5.78
C LEU A 132 -1.19 2.91 -5.06
N ILE A 133 -1.66 3.94 -4.35
CA ILE A 133 -0.78 4.83 -3.57
C ILE A 133 -0.21 4.09 -2.37
N ASP A 134 -1.02 3.32 -1.66
CA ASP A 134 -0.62 2.52 -0.49
C ASP A 134 0.43 1.47 -0.86
N GLU A 135 0.21 0.75 -1.96
CA GLU A 135 1.14 -0.27 -2.48
C GLU A 135 2.46 0.37 -2.94
N ALA A 136 2.39 1.49 -3.69
CA ALA A 136 3.58 2.21 -4.12
C ALA A 136 4.37 2.78 -2.94
N ALA A 137 3.70 3.36 -1.94
CA ALA A 137 4.33 3.90 -0.74
C ALA A 137 5.01 2.80 0.08
N SER A 138 4.35 1.66 0.25
CA SER A 138 4.91 0.48 0.90
C SER A 138 6.15 -0.05 0.16
N SER A 139 6.10 -0.10 -1.18
CA SER A 139 7.24 -0.52 -2.01
C SER A 139 8.46 0.39 -1.82
N ILE A 140 8.26 1.71 -1.85
CA ILE A 140 9.34 2.69 -1.63
C ILE A 140 9.91 2.57 -0.22
N ARG A 141 9.07 2.38 0.80
CA ARG A 141 9.54 2.15 2.17
C ARG A 141 10.46 0.93 2.24
N MET A 142 10.05 -0.19 1.65
CA MET A 142 10.87 -1.41 1.64
C MET A 142 12.22 -1.19 0.96
N GLN A 143 12.26 -0.39 -0.11
CA GLN A 143 13.50 -0.03 -0.79
C GLN A 143 14.43 0.83 0.09
N ILE A 144 13.86 1.80 0.82
CA ILE A 144 14.62 2.66 1.75
C ILE A 144 15.26 1.85 2.89
N ASP A 145 14.53 0.87 3.44
CA ASP A 145 15.04 0.04 4.54
C ASP A 145 16.04 -1.03 4.06
N SER A 146 16.03 -1.33 2.75
CA SER A 146 16.95 -2.30 2.16
C SER A 146 18.32 -1.70 1.84
N LYS A 147 19.35 -2.55 1.96
CA LYS A 147 20.69 -2.18 1.49
C LYS A 147 20.66 -2.01 -0.03
N PRO A 148 21.19 -0.89 -0.58
CA PRO A 148 21.26 -0.69 -2.02
C PRO A 148 21.92 -1.89 -2.71
N GLU A 149 21.31 -2.35 -3.79
CA GLU A 149 21.73 -3.58 -4.47
C GLU A 149 23.18 -3.49 -4.98
N GLU A 150 23.61 -2.29 -5.39
CA GLU A 150 24.98 -2.00 -5.78
C GLU A 150 25.98 -2.24 -4.64
N LEU A 151 25.65 -1.81 -3.41
CA LEU A 151 26.47 -2.04 -2.24
C LEU A 151 26.50 -3.52 -1.87
N ASP A 152 25.38 -4.23 -1.99
CA ASP A 152 25.36 -5.67 -1.70
C ASP A 152 26.20 -6.46 -2.71
N ARG A 153 26.13 -6.09 -4.00
CA ARG A 153 27.00 -6.67 -5.04
C ARG A 153 28.48 -6.43 -4.77
N LEU A 154 28.84 -5.21 -4.38
CA LEU A 154 30.23 -4.88 -4.02
C LEU A 154 30.71 -5.66 -2.80
N ASP A 155 29.89 -5.81 -1.76
CA ASP A 155 30.26 -6.55 -0.57
C ASP A 155 30.45 -8.04 -0.83
N ARG A 156 29.56 -8.66 -1.64
CA ARG A 156 29.77 -10.03 -2.11
C ARG A 156 31.09 -10.16 -2.87
N ARG A 157 31.43 -9.17 -3.71
CA ARG A 157 32.69 -9.16 -4.45
C ARG A 157 33.91 -9.02 -3.54
N ILE A 158 33.83 -8.16 -2.52
CA ILE A 158 34.90 -7.99 -1.52
C ILE A 158 35.12 -9.28 -0.74
N ILE A 159 34.05 -9.96 -0.32
CA ILE A 159 34.14 -11.25 0.40
C ILE A 159 34.82 -12.30 -0.48
N GLN A 160 34.41 -12.42 -1.75
CA GLN A 160 35.03 -13.34 -2.71
C GLN A 160 36.55 -13.07 -2.85
N LEU A 161 36.93 -11.82 -3.07
CA LEU A 161 38.34 -11.42 -3.23
C LEU A 161 39.16 -11.66 -1.95
N LYS A 162 38.58 -11.44 -0.77
CA LYS A 162 39.24 -11.73 0.52
C LYS A 162 39.51 -13.23 0.69
N LEU A 163 38.56 -14.09 0.31
CA LEU A 163 38.73 -15.54 0.35
C LEU A 163 39.82 -15.99 -0.62
N GLU A 164 39.82 -15.47 -1.85
CA GLU A 164 40.87 -15.74 -2.85
C GLU A 164 42.25 -15.31 -2.34
N GLN A 165 42.35 -14.11 -1.75
CA GLN A 165 43.60 -13.61 -1.18
C GLN A 165 44.12 -14.49 -0.04
N GLN A 166 43.24 -14.94 0.87
CA GLN A 166 43.61 -15.84 1.96
C GLN A 166 44.06 -17.21 1.45
N ALA A 167 43.38 -17.77 0.46
CA ALA A 167 43.76 -19.04 -0.17
C ALA A 167 45.15 -18.95 -0.84
N LEU A 168 45.42 -17.85 -1.55
CA LEU A 168 46.73 -17.58 -2.19
C LEU A 168 47.85 -17.40 -1.15
N LYS A 169 47.58 -16.69 -0.04
CA LYS A 169 48.53 -16.57 1.08
C LYS A 169 48.87 -17.93 1.68
N LYS A 170 47.86 -18.78 1.92
CA LYS A 170 48.05 -20.12 2.50
C LYS A 170 48.84 -21.05 1.58
N ARG A 171 48.74 -20.87 0.26
CA ARG A 171 49.54 -21.61 -0.74
C ARG A 171 50.96 -21.06 -0.94
N GLY A 172 51.37 -20.01 -0.21
CA GLY A 172 52.72 -19.43 -0.31
C GLY A 172 53.02 -18.71 -1.64
N LEU A 173 52.01 -18.54 -2.51
CA LEU A 173 52.16 -17.93 -3.84
C LEU A 173 52.19 -16.39 -3.80
N MET A 174 51.87 -15.79 -2.65
CA MET A 174 51.95 -14.34 -2.47
C MET A 174 53.40 -13.93 -2.21
N ARG A 175 54.14 -13.62 -3.29
CA ARG A 175 55.48 -13.04 -3.16
C ARG A 175 55.37 -11.64 -2.56
N PRO A 176 56.08 -11.31 -1.46
CA PRO A 176 56.21 -9.91 -1.06
C PRO A 176 56.81 -9.16 -2.23
N ALA A 177 56.32 -7.95 -2.51
CA ALA A 177 56.89 -7.04 -3.49
C ALA A 177 58.32 -6.66 -3.06
N ARG A 178 59.27 -7.56 -3.29
CA ARG A 178 60.69 -7.31 -3.05
C ARG A 178 61.20 -6.45 -4.19
N ASN A 179 61.38 -5.17 -3.87
CA ASN A 179 62.33 -4.23 -4.47
C ASN A 179 62.51 -4.33 -6.00
N ALA A 180 61.54 -3.82 -6.76
CA ALA A 180 61.74 -3.50 -8.19
C ALA A 180 62.68 -2.30 -8.41
N TRP A 181 63.21 -1.67 -7.34
CA TRP A 181 64.06 -0.47 -7.41
C TRP A 181 65.56 -0.72 -7.62
N ILE A 182 66.05 -1.96 -7.59
CA ILE A 182 67.51 -2.24 -7.63
C ILE A 182 68.04 -2.50 -9.06
N CYS A 183 67.20 -2.59 -10.09
CA CYS A 183 67.65 -3.00 -11.44
C CYS A 183 67.78 -1.88 -12.50
N SER A 184 67.57 -0.60 -12.17
CA SER A 184 67.63 0.49 -13.17
C SER A 184 68.87 1.38 -13.15
N THR A 185 69.76 1.29 -12.15
CA THR A 185 70.92 2.21 -12.02
C THR A 185 72.23 1.70 -12.63
N ARG A 186 72.30 0.45 -13.14
CA ARG A 186 73.53 -0.10 -13.75
C ARG A 186 73.66 0.06 -15.27
N SER A 187 72.63 0.59 -15.95
CA SER A 187 72.65 0.79 -17.41
C SER A 187 72.97 2.23 -17.85
N TRP A 188 73.12 3.18 -16.91
CA TRP A 188 73.30 4.61 -17.22
C TRP A 188 74.76 5.11 -17.24
N THR A 189 75.75 4.28 -16.89
CA THR A 189 77.17 4.71 -16.83
C THR A 189 78.03 4.31 -18.04
N ARG A 190 77.44 3.85 -19.16
CA ARG A 190 78.20 3.44 -20.36
C ARG A 190 77.89 4.19 -21.66
N LYS A 191 77.01 5.21 -21.63
CA LYS A 191 76.60 5.96 -22.84
C LYS A 191 77.05 7.42 -22.90
N SER A 192 77.95 7.86 -22.03
CA SER A 192 78.45 9.24 -21.96
C SER A 192 79.93 9.39 -22.33
N ALA A 193 80.49 8.49 -23.17
CA ALA A 193 81.90 8.52 -23.57
C ALA A 193 82.15 8.50 -25.09
N SER A 194 81.20 8.93 -25.93
CA SER A 194 81.39 8.88 -27.39
C SER A 194 80.77 10.04 -28.17
N ILE A 195 80.81 11.27 -27.64
CA ILE A 195 80.53 12.49 -28.41
C ILE A 195 81.46 13.59 -27.92
N GLN A 196 82.68 13.63 -28.48
CA GLN A 196 83.52 14.83 -28.62
C GLN A 196 84.62 14.50 -29.64
N SER A 197 84.33 14.81 -30.91
CA SER A 197 85.28 15.02 -32.01
C SER A 197 84.57 15.86 -33.06
#